data_AF-A0AAE3UFZ7-F1
#
_entry.id   AF-A0AAE3UFZ7-F1
#
_cell.length_a   1.000
_cell.length_b   1.000
_cell.length_c   1.000
_cell.angle_alpha   90.00
_cell.angle_beta   90.00
_cell.angle_gamma   90.00
#
_symmetry.space_group_name_H-M   'P 1'
#
loop_
_entity.id
_entity.type
_entity.pdbx_description
1 polymer ?
#
loop_
_entity_poly.entity_id
_entity_poly.type
_entity_poly.pdbx_seq_one_letter_code
_entity_poly.pdbx_strand_id
1 'polypeptide(L)'
;MPKTLLLLLTLLSYITTSACANEYHVLLNGQKIETSGIEIANGYDLTNPEQIKQFETDLIKLDSIWKYIHEIKAYSDYGVTLMYLGRYNEAKDVFTAIEKTHLDLYTTASNLGTVYELLGKNDSAYYWIQKDITLNPKSHNGSE
;
A
#
# COMPACT_ATOMS: atom_id res chain seq x y z
N MET A 1 31.16 56.05 11.90
CA MET A 1 31.65 54.75 12.44
C MET A 1 30.44 53.83 12.62
N PRO A 2 30.56 52.54 12.26
CA PRO A 2 29.51 51.82 11.54
C PRO A 2 28.38 51.28 12.43
N LYS A 3 27.19 51.22 11.83
CA LYS A 3 25.98 50.56 12.36
C LYS A 3 26.14 49.05 12.18
N THR A 4 26.35 48.30 13.25
CA THR A 4 26.27 46.83 13.22
C THR A 4 24.80 46.42 13.23
N LEU A 5 24.26 46.13 12.05
CA LEU A 5 22.99 45.45 11.87
C LEU A 5 23.23 43.96 12.16
N LEU A 6 22.77 43.49 13.32
CA LEU A 6 22.81 42.08 13.69
C LEU A 6 21.69 41.35 12.93
N LEU A 7 22.01 40.75 11.78
CA LEU A 7 21.09 39.88 11.06
C LEU A 7 21.07 38.51 11.78
N LEU A 8 20.02 38.24 12.54
CA LEU A 8 19.79 36.92 13.14
C LEU A 8 19.36 35.96 12.02
N LEU A 9 20.30 35.19 11.48
CA LEU A 9 20.03 34.16 10.49
C LEU A 9 19.40 32.96 11.22
N THR A 10 18.08 32.87 11.24
CA THR A 10 17.40 31.64 11.69
C THR A 10 17.61 30.56 10.63
N LEU A 11 18.54 29.63 10.87
CA LEU A 11 18.62 28.38 10.13
C LEU A 11 17.34 27.59 10.39
N LEU A 12 16.36 27.67 9.47
CA LEU A 12 15.34 26.65 9.32
C LEU A 12 16.03 25.42 8.74
N SER A 13 16.55 24.56 9.61
CA SER A 13 16.92 23.20 9.21
C SER A 13 15.62 22.49 8.82
N TYR A 14 15.40 22.34 7.52
CA TYR A 14 14.38 21.44 6.97
C TYR A 14 14.79 20.01 7.35
N ILE A 15 14.43 19.58 8.54
CA ILE A 15 14.47 18.17 8.89
C ILE A 15 13.32 17.56 8.09
N THR A 16 13.62 16.97 6.94
CA THR A 16 12.68 16.07 6.28
C THR A 16 12.53 14.88 7.21
N THR A 17 11.52 14.91 8.07
CA THR A 17 11.12 13.71 8.82
C THR A 17 10.59 12.74 7.78
N SER A 18 11.39 11.75 7.40
CA SER A 18 10.89 10.57 6.71
C SER A 18 9.91 9.91 7.66
N ALA A 19 8.61 10.14 7.44
CA ALA A 19 7.60 9.35 8.12
C ALA A 19 7.87 7.90 7.72
N CYS A 20 8.13 7.03 8.69
CA CYS A 20 8.11 5.59 8.43
C CYS A 20 6.69 5.28 7.94
N ALA A 21 6.50 5.16 6.63
CA ALA A 21 5.23 4.72 6.07
C ALA A 21 5.15 3.21 6.33
N ASN A 22 4.20 2.81 7.17
CA ASN A 22 3.87 1.40 7.29
C ASN A 22 2.95 1.04 6.11
N GLU A 23 3.23 -0.03 5.40
CA GLU A 23 2.33 -0.57 4.38
C GLU A 23 1.56 -1.75 4.97
N TYR A 24 0.24 -1.74 4.85
CA TYR A 24 -0.63 -2.83 5.30
C TYR A 24 -1.32 -3.48 4.11
N HIS A 25 -1.40 -4.79 4.04
CA HIS A 25 -2.26 -5.43 3.05
C HIS A 25 -2.77 -6.77 3.57
N VAL A 26 -3.88 -7.22 2.98
CA VAL A 26 -4.60 -8.41 3.41
C VAL A 26 -4.78 -9.32 2.19
N LEU A 27 -4.20 -10.50 2.27
CA LEU A 27 -4.40 -11.54 1.27
C LEU A 27 -5.87 -12.00 1.28
N LEU A 28 -6.37 -12.58 0.18
CA LEU A 28 -7.78 -12.98 0.11
C LEU A 28 -8.19 -14.01 1.19
N ASN A 29 -7.23 -14.79 1.71
CA ASN A 29 -7.44 -15.71 2.83
C ASN A 29 -7.56 -15.01 4.21
N GLY A 30 -7.46 -13.67 4.26
CA GLY A 30 -7.54 -12.85 5.46
C GLY A 30 -6.21 -12.68 6.21
N GLN A 31 -5.11 -13.25 5.70
CA GLN A 31 -3.80 -13.04 6.28
C GLN A 31 -3.38 -11.58 6.08
N LYS A 32 -3.19 -10.87 7.19
CA LYS A 32 -2.67 -9.50 7.20
C LYS A 32 -1.14 -9.54 7.15
N ILE A 33 -0.57 -8.62 6.40
CA ILE A 33 0.87 -8.41 6.28
C ILE A 33 1.10 -6.92 6.51
N GLU A 34 1.98 -6.61 7.44
CA GLU A 34 2.42 -5.26 7.79
C GLU A 34 3.91 -5.12 7.46
N THR A 35 4.24 -4.02 6.80
CA THR A 35 5.60 -3.64 6.41
C THR A 35 5.92 -2.30 7.06
N SER A 36 7.07 -2.13 7.71
CA SER A 36 7.46 -0.86 8.33
C SER A 36 8.46 -0.10 7.45
N GLY A 37 8.37 1.23 7.34
CA GLY A 37 9.18 2.04 6.42
C GLY A 37 10.71 1.76 6.42
N ILE A 38 11.31 1.79 5.22
CA ILE A 38 12.70 1.46 4.80
C ILE A 38 13.16 0.03 5.15
N GLU A 39 12.58 -0.63 6.14
CA GLU A 39 12.62 -2.09 6.30
C GLU A 39 11.42 -2.72 5.59
N ILE A 40 11.52 -2.67 4.26
CA ILE A 40 10.67 -3.40 3.34
C ILE A 40 10.55 -4.84 3.90
N ALA A 41 9.30 -5.24 4.17
CA ALA A 41 8.90 -6.25 5.14
C ALA A 41 9.84 -7.45 5.22
N ASN A 42 10.19 -7.93 6.41
CA ASN A 42 10.57 -9.34 6.57
C ASN A 42 11.53 -9.91 5.48
N GLY A 43 12.52 -9.13 5.00
CA GLY A 43 13.46 -9.55 3.96
C GLY A 43 13.21 -9.06 2.52
N TYR A 44 12.36 -8.07 2.30
CA TYR A 44 12.24 -7.43 0.99
C TYR A 44 13.29 -6.30 0.85
N ASP A 45 13.86 -6.14 -0.33
CA ASP A 45 14.81 -5.10 -0.69
C ASP A 45 14.48 -4.67 -2.13
N LEU A 46 13.74 -3.58 -2.27
CA LEU A 46 13.39 -3.01 -3.58
C LEU A 46 14.58 -2.32 -4.25
N THR A 47 15.75 -2.31 -3.62
CA THR A 47 17.02 -2.00 -4.29
C THR A 47 17.70 -3.27 -4.83
N ASN A 48 17.24 -4.46 -4.44
CA ASN A 48 17.71 -5.73 -4.95
C ASN A 48 17.05 -6.07 -6.30
N PRO A 49 17.81 -6.07 -7.41
CA PRO A 49 17.26 -6.31 -8.73
C PRO A 49 16.72 -7.73 -8.92
N GLU A 50 17.26 -8.74 -8.23
CA GLU A 50 16.75 -10.11 -8.36
C GLU A 50 15.37 -10.24 -7.70
N GLN A 51 15.14 -9.51 -6.60
CA GLN A 51 13.84 -9.53 -5.96
C GLN A 51 12.79 -8.78 -6.78
N ILE A 52 13.13 -7.62 -7.34
CA ILE A 52 12.24 -6.93 -8.30
C ILE A 52 11.89 -7.86 -9.47
N LYS A 53 12.89 -8.54 -10.04
CA LYS A 53 12.69 -9.48 -11.13
C LYS A 53 11.82 -10.67 -10.73
N GLN A 54 11.93 -11.14 -9.50
CA GLN A 54 11.05 -12.18 -8.96
C GLN A 54 9.60 -11.69 -8.91
N PHE A 55 9.35 -10.50 -8.36
CA PHE A 55 8.00 -9.91 -8.34
C PHE A 55 7.43 -9.69 -9.75
N GLU A 56 8.23 -9.20 -10.70
CA GLU A 56 7.80 -9.06 -12.10
C GLU A 56 7.47 -10.43 -12.73
N THR A 57 8.22 -11.48 -12.38
CA THR A 57 7.91 -12.86 -12.83
C THR A 57 6.60 -13.36 -12.20
N ASP A 58 6.38 -13.07 -10.93
CA ASP A 58 5.15 -13.43 -10.23
C ASP A 58 3.93 -12.72 -10.81
N LEU A 59 4.05 -11.44 -11.21
CA LEU A 59 2.99 -10.72 -11.92
C LEU A 59 2.57 -11.45 -13.20
N ILE A 60 3.51 -11.93 -14.03
CA ILE A 60 3.21 -12.66 -15.26
C ILE A 60 2.42 -13.94 -14.96
N LYS A 61 2.85 -14.68 -13.93
CA LYS A 61 2.19 -15.91 -13.50
C LYS A 61 0.78 -15.65 -12.98
N LEU A 62 0.63 -14.66 -12.10
CA LEU A 62 -0.65 -14.30 -11.49
C LEU A 62 -1.65 -13.75 -12.52
N ASP A 63 -1.19 -12.91 -13.45
CA ASP A 63 -2.01 -12.41 -14.57
C ASP A 63 -2.49 -13.56 -15.46
N SER A 64 -1.63 -14.55 -15.73
CA SER A 64 -2.04 -15.75 -16.47
C SER A 64 -3.10 -16.55 -15.72
N ILE A 65 -2.92 -16.81 -14.42
CA ILE A 65 -3.91 -17.53 -13.60
C ILE A 65 -5.25 -16.79 -13.63
N TRP A 66 -5.24 -15.48 -13.42
CA TRP A 66 -6.45 -14.66 -13.47
C TRP A 66 -7.14 -14.73 -14.84
N LYS A 67 -6.42 -14.51 -15.94
CA LYS A 67 -7.01 -14.50 -17.30
C LYS A 67 -7.61 -15.83 -17.74
N TYR A 68 -7.01 -16.95 -17.33
CA TYR A 68 -7.47 -18.27 -17.77
C TYR A 68 -8.43 -18.93 -16.79
N ILE A 69 -8.16 -18.83 -15.49
CA ILE A 69 -8.89 -19.54 -14.44
C ILE A 69 -9.93 -18.63 -13.77
N HIS A 70 -9.82 -17.31 -13.95
CA HIS A 70 -10.68 -16.30 -13.30
C HIS A 70 -10.67 -16.42 -11.77
N GLU A 71 -9.52 -16.83 -11.22
CA GLU A 71 -9.35 -16.96 -9.78
C GLU A 71 -9.07 -15.58 -9.14
N ILE A 72 -10.04 -15.08 -8.37
CA ILE A 72 -9.93 -13.77 -7.68
C ILE A 72 -8.75 -13.72 -6.73
N LYS A 73 -8.40 -14.85 -6.10
CA LYS A 73 -7.24 -14.92 -5.21
C LYS A 73 -5.97 -14.50 -5.95
N ALA A 74 -5.75 -15.04 -7.15
CA ALA A 74 -4.60 -14.67 -7.96
C ALA A 74 -4.63 -13.20 -8.38
N TYR A 75 -5.81 -12.65 -8.67
CA TYR A 75 -5.93 -11.23 -9.02
C TYR A 75 -5.72 -10.30 -7.81
N SER A 76 -6.16 -10.70 -6.62
CA SER A 76 -5.86 -10.00 -5.37
C SER A 76 -4.36 -10.03 -5.05
N ASP A 77 -3.73 -11.20 -5.16
CA ASP A 77 -2.29 -11.38 -4.96
C ASP A 77 -1.49 -10.58 -6.01
N TYR A 78 -2.00 -10.45 -7.25
CA TYR A 78 -1.43 -9.58 -8.29
C TYR A 78 -1.46 -8.11 -7.86
N GLY A 79 -2.59 -7.64 -7.32
CA GLY A 79 -2.72 -6.28 -6.77
C GLY A 79 -1.75 -6.00 -5.62
N VAL A 80 -1.59 -6.95 -4.70
CA VAL A 80 -0.59 -6.85 -3.61
C VAL A 80 0.83 -6.83 -4.16
N THR A 81 1.14 -7.66 -5.16
CA THR A 81 2.47 -7.68 -5.79
C THR A 81 2.81 -6.36 -6.48
N LEU A 82 1.81 -5.70 -7.09
CA LEU A 82 1.97 -4.34 -7.62
C LEU A 82 2.25 -3.31 -6.52
N MET A 83 1.63 -3.44 -5.34
CA MET A 83 1.95 -2.57 -4.20
C MET A 83 3.41 -2.73 -3.80
N TYR A 84 3.93 -3.95 -3.71
CA TYR A 84 5.34 -4.20 -3.40
C TYR A 84 6.29 -3.55 -4.42
N LEU A 85 5.91 -3.49 -5.69
CA LEU A 85 6.70 -2.83 -6.74
C LEU A 85 6.53 -1.30 -6.77
N GLY A 86 5.78 -0.71 -5.83
CA GLY A 86 5.46 0.72 -5.84
C GLY A 86 4.48 1.15 -6.94
N ARG A 87 3.83 0.19 -7.62
CA ARG A 87 2.91 0.40 -8.76
C ARG A 87 1.48 0.63 -8.27
N TYR A 88 1.31 1.58 -7.35
CA TYR A 88 0.07 1.79 -6.60
C TYR A 88 -1.15 2.15 -7.46
N ASN A 89 -0.96 2.87 -8.57
CA ASN A 89 -2.07 3.17 -9.48
C ASN A 89 -2.62 1.92 -10.16
N GLU A 90 -1.76 0.97 -10.52
CA GLU A 90 -2.17 -0.30 -11.12
C GLU A 90 -2.84 -1.19 -10.06
N ALA A 91 -2.30 -1.21 -8.84
CA ALA A 91 -2.92 -1.92 -7.72
C ALA A 91 -4.35 -1.40 -7.44
N LYS A 92 -4.54 -0.07 -7.48
CA LYS A 92 -5.86 0.55 -7.33
C LYS A 92 -6.84 0.05 -8.37
N ASP A 93 -6.41 -0.03 -9.63
CA ASP A 93 -7.27 -0.48 -10.73
C ASP A 93 -7.68 -1.95 -10.55
N VAL A 94 -6.76 -2.79 -10.08
CA VAL A 94 -7.01 -4.20 -9.72
C VAL A 94 -8.06 -4.32 -8.62
N PHE A 95 -7.85 -3.69 -7.47
CA PHE A 95 -8.80 -3.80 -6.36
C PHE A 95 -10.14 -3.15 -6.66
N THR A 96 -10.17 -2.07 -7.45
CA THR A 96 -11.42 -1.47 -7.93
C THR A 96 -12.18 -2.43 -8.85
N ALA A 97 -11.49 -3.19 -9.69
CA ALA A 97 -12.11 -4.21 -10.54
C ALA A 97 -12.63 -5.41 -9.73
N ILE A 98 -11.88 -5.84 -8.71
CA ILE A 98 -12.34 -6.87 -7.75
C ILE A 98 -13.62 -6.39 -7.07
N GLU A 99 -13.64 -5.19 -6.51
CA GLU A 99 -14.82 -4.66 -5.81
C GLU A 99 -16.06 -4.60 -6.72
N LYS A 100 -15.89 -4.19 -8.00
CA LYS A 100 -17.00 -4.14 -8.96
C LYS A 100 -17.61 -5.51 -9.26
N THR A 101 -16.85 -6.58 -9.12
CA THR A 101 -17.28 -7.95 -9.47
C THR A 101 -17.61 -8.79 -8.23
N HIS A 102 -16.98 -8.48 -7.10
CA HIS A 102 -17.08 -9.16 -5.81
C HIS A 102 -17.20 -8.09 -4.73
N LEU A 103 -18.43 -7.59 -4.60
CA LEU A 103 -18.76 -6.52 -3.68
C LEU A 103 -18.48 -6.93 -2.23
N ASP A 104 -18.12 -5.94 -1.42
CA ASP A 104 -18.13 -6.04 0.04
C ASP A 104 -17.18 -7.11 0.62
N LEU A 105 -16.07 -7.37 -0.07
CA LEU A 105 -14.95 -8.11 0.50
C LEU A 105 -14.14 -7.19 1.41
N TYR A 106 -14.10 -7.49 2.71
CA TYR A 106 -13.32 -6.68 3.67
C TYR A 106 -11.84 -6.61 3.28
N THR A 107 -11.26 -7.70 2.77
CA THR A 107 -9.87 -7.75 2.30
C THR A 107 -9.62 -6.77 1.14
N THR A 108 -10.55 -6.66 0.19
CA THR A 108 -10.49 -5.69 -0.91
C THR A 108 -10.63 -4.26 -0.39
N ALA A 109 -11.55 -4.01 0.55
CA ALA A 109 -11.71 -2.71 1.18
C ALA A 109 -10.45 -2.29 1.95
N SER A 110 -9.85 -3.21 2.71
CA SER A 110 -8.60 -3.00 3.43
C SER A 110 -7.46 -2.64 2.48
N ASN A 111 -7.28 -3.41 1.39
CA ASN A 111 -6.24 -3.14 0.39
C ASN A 111 -6.47 -1.82 -0.36
N LEU A 112 -7.72 -1.45 -0.67
CA LEU A 112 -8.03 -0.13 -1.23
C LEU A 112 -7.69 0.99 -0.26
N GLY A 113 -7.97 0.82 1.04
CA GLY A 113 -7.57 1.73 2.10
C GLY A 113 -6.08 2.05 2.05
N THR A 114 -5.25 1.01 2.08
CA THR A 114 -3.78 1.16 1.99
C THR A 114 -3.34 1.77 0.66
N VAL A 115 -3.89 1.32 -0.47
CA VAL A 115 -3.49 1.86 -1.78
C VAL A 115 -3.79 3.36 -1.86
N TYR A 116 -4.92 3.82 -1.34
CA TYR A 116 -5.23 5.25 -1.32
C TYR A 116 -4.36 6.03 -0.33
N GLU A 117 -3.96 5.44 0.80
CA GLU A 117 -3.00 6.03 1.72
C GLU A 117 -1.63 6.24 1.03
N LEU A 118 -1.12 5.20 0.35
CA LEU A 118 0.14 5.24 -0.40
C LEU A 118 0.10 6.23 -1.57
N LEU A 119 -1.09 6.48 -2.14
CA LEU A 119 -1.31 7.50 -3.16
C LEU A 119 -1.53 8.92 -2.58
N GLY A 120 -1.52 9.09 -1.25
CA GLY A 120 -1.76 10.36 -0.57
C GLY A 120 -3.19 10.88 -0.70
N LYS A 121 -4.17 9.99 -0.88
CA LYS A 121 -5.60 10.29 -1.06
C LYS A 121 -6.37 10.00 0.23
N ASN A 122 -6.08 10.78 1.26
CA ASN A 122 -6.56 10.54 2.63
C ASN A 122 -8.08 10.38 2.75
N ASP A 123 -8.89 11.18 2.05
CA ASP A 123 -10.35 11.05 2.09
C ASP A 123 -10.84 9.70 1.54
N SER A 124 -10.19 9.22 0.47
CA SER A 124 -10.50 7.91 -0.12
C SER A 124 -10.00 6.79 0.78
N ALA A 125 -8.79 6.92 1.34
CA ALA A 125 -8.24 5.96 2.29
C ALA A 125 -9.18 5.79 3.50
N TYR A 126 -9.60 6.90 4.11
CA TYR A 126 -10.54 6.91 5.23
C TYR A 126 -11.86 6.22 4.89
N TYR A 127 -12.44 6.51 3.73
CA TYR A 127 -13.67 5.84 3.28
C TYR A 127 -13.50 4.31 3.22
N TRP A 128 -12.42 3.82 2.61
CA TRP A 128 -12.19 2.40 2.43
C TRP A 128 -11.84 1.68 3.74
N ILE A 129 -11.10 2.35 4.62
CA ILE A 129 -10.81 1.85 5.97
C ILE A 129 -12.13 1.72 6.77
N GLN A 130 -12.99 2.74 6.76
CA GLN A 130 -14.30 2.66 7.41
C GLN A 130 -15.18 1.53 6.85
N LYS A 131 -15.12 1.32 5.52
CA LYS A 131 -15.82 0.21 4.88
C LYS A 131 -15.25 -1.14 5.33
N ASP A 132 -13.93 -1.30 5.38
CA ASP A 132 -13.28 -2.51 5.91
C ASP A 132 -13.73 -2.82 7.35
N ILE A 133 -13.65 -1.85 8.27
CA ILE A 133 -14.12 -2.00 9.66
C ILE A 133 -15.59 -2.42 9.71
N THR A 134 -16.43 -1.82 8.87
CA THR A 134 -17.86 -2.13 8.83
C THR A 134 -18.10 -3.58 8.40
N LEU A 135 -17.34 -4.06 7.41
CA LEU A 135 -17.44 -5.43 6.89
C LEU A 135 -16.82 -6.46 7.85
N ASN A 136 -15.73 -6.09 8.52
CA ASN A 136 -15.04 -6.93 9.50
C ASN A 136 -14.45 -6.06 10.63
N PRO A 137 -15.16 -5.89 11.75
CA PRO A 137 -14.67 -5.08 12.88
C PRO A 137 -13.37 -5.59 13.53
N LYS A 138 -12.93 -6.81 13.21
CA LYS A 138 -11.66 -7.38 13.68
C LYS A 138 -10.52 -7.17 12.67
N SER A 139 -10.76 -6.50 11.54
CA SER A 139 -9.76 -6.25 10.50
C SER A 139 -8.64 -5.32 10.97
N HIS A 140 -8.85 -4.56 12.04
CA HIS A 140 -7.84 -3.66 12.59
C HIS A 140 -7.60 -3.80 14.10
N ASN A 141 -8.17 -4.82 14.75
CA ASN A 141 -7.96 -5.09 16.18
C ASN A 141 -8.25 -3.87 17.11
N GLY A 142 -9.03 -2.89 16.66
CA GLY A 142 -9.33 -1.66 17.42
C GLY A 142 -8.18 -0.66 17.47
N SER A 143 -7.30 -0.65 16.44
CA SER A 143 -6.20 0.31 16.33
C SER A 143 -6.63 1.68 15.79
N GLU A 144 -7.89 1.84 15.39
CA GLU A 144 -8.45 3.08 14.84
C GLU A 144 -9.10 4.02 15.86
#